data_AF-A0AAE9Z0L9-F1
#
_entry.id   AF-A0AAE9Z0L9-F1
#
_cell.length_a   1.000
_cell.length_b   1.000
_cell.length_c   1.000
_cell.angle_alpha   90.00
_cell.angle_beta   90.00
_cell.angle_gamma   90.00
#
_symmetry.space_group_name_H-M   'P 1'
#
loop_
_entity.id
_entity.type
_entity.pdbx_description
1 polymer ?
#
loop_
_entity_poly.entity_id
_entity_poly.type
_entity_poly.pdbx_seq_one_letter_code
_entity_poly.pdbx_strand_id
1 'polypeptide(L)'
;MSALIKELTAEHVEITMALNKAKQLGIQSPRGREALLAVKKGLLAHLEKEDRLLYPALNRAAQSNSSLKRTLDVFAADMDKVSASALAFFDKYADGGSGIEFAKEFGGLFATLSQRIRKEETILYKKFDEVS
;
A
#
# COMPACT_ATOMS: atom_id res chain seq x y z
N MET A 1 4.08 -18.78 6.87
CA MET A 1 3.09 -17.73 6.59
C MET A 1 2.02 -17.72 7.66
N SER A 2 2.22 -16.80 8.61
CA SER A 2 1.28 -16.54 9.71
C SER A 2 -0.11 -16.11 9.19
N ALA A 3 -1.10 -16.14 10.07
CA ALA A 3 -2.46 -15.67 9.74
C ALA A 3 -2.46 -14.21 9.29
N LEU A 4 -1.68 -13.34 9.96
CA LEU A 4 -1.54 -11.93 9.61
C LEU A 4 -1.00 -11.74 8.18
N ILE A 5 0.06 -12.46 7.79
CA ILE A 5 0.63 -12.32 6.44
C ILE A 5 -0.34 -12.79 5.36
N LYS A 6 -1.13 -13.85 5.62
CA LYS A 6 -2.17 -14.28 4.68
C LYS A 6 -3.25 -13.22 4.49
N GLU A 7 -3.66 -12.57 5.58
CA GLU A 7 -4.64 -11.49 5.56
C GLU A 7 -4.12 -10.27 4.79
N LEU A 8 -2.91 -9.78 5.12
CA LEU A 8 -2.32 -8.62 4.44
C LEU A 8 -2.11 -8.88 2.94
N THR A 9 -1.68 -10.09 2.56
CA THR A 9 -1.56 -10.48 1.15
C THR A 9 -2.93 -10.51 0.45
N ALA A 10 -3.99 -10.95 1.12
CA ALA A 10 -5.33 -10.92 0.56
C ALA A 10 -5.81 -9.48 0.32
N GLU A 11 -5.53 -8.56 1.25
CA GLU A 11 -5.82 -7.14 1.08
C GLU A 11 -5.08 -6.51 -0.10
N HIS A 12 -3.82 -6.89 -0.35
CA HIS A 12 -3.09 -6.45 -1.55
C HIS A 12 -3.81 -6.82 -2.85
N VAL A 13 -4.38 -8.03 -2.90
CA VAL A 13 -5.19 -8.48 -4.05
C VAL A 13 -6.43 -7.60 -4.20
N GLU A 14 -7.16 -7.35 -3.11
CA GLU A 14 -8.36 -6.50 -3.12
C GLU A 14 -8.05 -5.07 -3.56
N ILE A 15 -7.01 -4.45 -3.02
CA ILE A 15 -6.55 -3.10 -3.38
C ILE A 15 -6.19 -3.03 -4.86
N THR A 16 -5.43 -4.02 -5.36
CA THR A 16 -5.02 -4.07 -6.77
C THR A 16 -6.21 -4.29 -7.70
N MET A 17 -7.17 -5.14 -7.32
CA MET A 17 -8.41 -5.34 -8.07
C MET A 17 -9.25 -4.06 -8.12
N ALA A 18 -9.41 -3.37 -7.00
CA ALA A 18 -10.15 -2.12 -6.91
C ALA A 18 -9.48 -0.99 -7.74
N LEU A 19 -8.15 -0.89 -7.73
CA LEU A 19 -7.39 0.03 -8.59
C LEU A 19 -7.66 -0.25 -10.08
N ASN A 20 -7.56 -1.50 -10.49
CA ASN A 20 -7.86 -1.88 -11.87
C ASN A 20 -9.31 -1.58 -12.25
N LYS A 21 -10.24 -1.76 -11.31
CA LYS A 21 -11.65 -1.41 -11.54
C LYS A 21 -11.85 0.10 -11.72
N ALA A 22 -11.21 0.92 -10.87
CA ALA A 22 -11.24 2.37 -11.00
C ALA A 22 -10.66 2.84 -12.36
N LYS A 23 -9.57 2.21 -12.81
CA LYS A 23 -8.99 2.44 -14.14
C LYS A 23 -9.96 2.13 -15.27
N GLN A 24 -10.64 0.99 -15.21
CA GLN A 24 -11.59 0.56 -16.25
C GLN A 24 -12.84 1.44 -16.32
N LEU A 25 -13.37 1.86 -15.16
CA LEU A 25 -14.57 2.68 -15.10
C LEU A 25 -14.31 4.14 -15.47
N GLY A 26 -13.09 4.63 -15.23
CA GLY A 26 -12.72 6.04 -15.38
C GLY A 26 -13.41 6.92 -14.33
N ILE A 27 -12.65 7.86 -13.74
CA ILE A 27 -13.13 8.67 -12.61
C ILE A 27 -14.01 9.86 -13.03
N GLN A 28 -14.30 10.00 -14.32
CA GLN A 28 -15.34 10.92 -14.79
C GLN A 28 -16.74 10.42 -14.38
N SER A 29 -16.92 9.10 -14.26
CA SER A 29 -18.17 8.49 -13.81
C SER A 29 -18.28 8.47 -12.28
N PRO A 30 -19.49 8.61 -11.69
CA PRO A 30 -19.70 8.44 -10.25
C PRO A 30 -19.18 7.09 -9.74
N ARG A 31 -19.43 6.00 -10.49
CA ARG A 31 -18.97 4.64 -10.14
C ARG A 31 -17.44 4.52 -10.15
N GLY A 32 -16.76 5.24 -11.04
CA GLY A 32 -15.29 5.28 -11.05
C GLY A 32 -14.72 6.04 -9.85
N ARG A 33 -15.37 7.13 -9.42
CA ARG A 33 -14.98 7.87 -8.20
C ARG A 33 -15.23 7.04 -6.94
N GLU A 34 -16.39 6.38 -6.86
CA GLU A 34 -16.69 5.42 -5.77
C GLU A 34 -15.65 4.30 -5.70
N ALA A 35 -15.25 3.74 -6.86
CA ALA A 35 -14.20 2.73 -6.91
C ALA A 35 -12.86 3.29 -6.41
N LEU A 36 -12.50 4.51 -6.80
CA LEU A 36 -11.26 5.16 -6.34
C LEU A 36 -11.28 5.44 -4.83
N LEU A 37 -12.41 5.88 -4.28
CA LEU A 37 -12.59 6.08 -2.84
C LEU A 37 -12.52 4.75 -2.06
N ALA A 38 -13.06 3.66 -2.62
CA ALA A 38 -12.94 2.33 -2.05
C ALA A 38 -11.47 1.88 -1.98
N VAL A 39 -10.67 2.16 -3.01
CA VAL A 39 -9.21 1.93 -2.99
C VAL A 39 -8.57 2.72 -1.85
N LYS A 40 -8.84 4.03 -1.75
CA LYS A 40 -8.28 4.89 -0.67
C LYS A 40 -8.58 4.30 0.71
N LYS A 41 -9.84 3.90 0.94
CA LYS A 41 -10.27 3.31 2.21
C LYS A 41 -9.57 1.98 2.50
N GLY A 42 -9.48 1.10 1.50
CA GLY A 42 -8.78 -0.18 1.63
C GLY A 42 -7.30 0.00 1.94
N LEU A 43 -6.63 0.93 1.24
CA LEU A 43 -5.23 1.26 1.49
C LEU A 43 -5.02 1.80 2.91
N LEU A 44 -5.84 2.74 3.37
CA LEU A 44 -5.72 3.30 4.73
C LEU A 44 -5.91 2.22 5.81
N ALA A 45 -6.91 1.35 5.64
CA ALA A 45 -7.16 0.26 6.59
C ALA A 45 -6.00 -0.75 6.62
N HIS A 46 -5.42 -1.04 5.45
CA HIS A 46 -4.24 -1.90 5.31
C HIS A 46 -3.03 -1.30 6.04
N LEU A 47 -2.70 -0.03 5.79
CA LEU A 47 -1.59 0.68 6.44
C LEU A 47 -1.74 0.70 7.97
N GLU A 48 -2.94 1.02 8.46
CA GLU A 48 -3.23 1.03 9.90
C GLU A 48 -3.02 -0.36 10.54
N LYS A 49 -3.34 -1.43 9.81
CA LYS A 49 -3.13 -2.80 10.28
C LYS A 49 -1.65 -3.15 10.36
N GLU A 50 -0.85 -2.74 9.38
CA GLU A 50 0.60 -2.91 9.41
C GLU A 50 1.23 -2.16 10.59
N ASP A 51 0.83 -0.91 10.81
CA ASP A 51 1.31 -0.07 11.93
C ASP A 51 0.96 -0.69 13.29
N ARG A 52 -0.22 -1.31 13.40
CA ARG A 52 -0.70 -1.89 14.66
C ARG A 52 -0.16 -3.27 14.95
N LEU A 53 0.05 -4.10 13.92
CA LEU A 53 0.31 -5.54 14.10
C LEU A 53 1.66 -6.00 13.55
N LEU A 54 2.07 -5.48 12.40
CA LEU A 54 3.27 -5.93 11.70
C LEU A 54 4.52 -5.24 12.25
N TYR A 55 4.57 -3.91 12.16
CA TYR A 55 5.74 -3.12 12.54
C TYR A 55 6.12 -3.25 14.03
N PRO A 56 5.18 -3.32 15.01
CA PRO A 56 5.55 -3.45 16.41
C PRO A 56 6.32 -4.75 16.71
N ALA A 57 5.96 -5.87 16.09
CA ALA A 57 6.66 -7.14 16.26
C ALA A 57 8.06 -7.08 15.65
N LEU A 58 8.17 -6.55 14.42
CA LEU A 58 9.45 -6.36 13.74
C LEU A 58 10.38 -5.42 14.50
N ASN A 59 9.85 -4.29 14.99
CA ASN A 59 10.61 -3.31 15.76
C ASN A 59 11.14 -3.90 17.07
N ARG A 60 10.35 -4.77 17.74
CA ARG A 60 10.81 -5.49 18.93
C ARG A 60 11.97 -6.43 18.60
N ALA A 61 11.84 -7.23 17.55
CA ALA A 61 12.91 -8.13 17.11
C ALA A 61 14.17 -7.39 16.64
N ALA A 62 14.00 -6.20 16.06
CA ALA A 62 15.10 -5.35 15.59
C ALA A 62 15.97 -4.78 16.74
N GLN A 63 15.47 -4.74 17.99
CA GLN A 63 16.25 -4.25 19.13
C GLN A 63 17.54 -5.05 19.35
N SER A 64 17.54 -6.34 19.03
CA SER A 64 18.70 -7.23 19.13
C SER A 64 19.23 -7.68 17.76
N ASN A 65 18.73 -7.13 16.65
CA ASN A 65 19.11 -7.52 15.29
C ASN A 65 19.36 -6.28 14.43
N SER A 66 20.63 -5.88 14.32
CA SER A 66 21.07 -4.70 13.58
C SER A 66 20.78 -4.78 12.07
N SER A 67 20.82 -5.98 11.50
CA SER A 67 20.48 -6.21 10.09
C SER A 67 18.99 -5.99 9.83
N LEU A 68 18.13 -6.53 10.71
CA LEU A 68 16.70 -6.28 10.67
C LEU A 68 16.41 -4.79 10.87
N LYS A 69 17.05 -4.15 11.86
CA LYS A 69 16.90 -2.71 12.10
C LYS A 69 17.19 -1.89 10.84
N ARG A 70 18.33 -2.13 10.17
CA ARG A 70 18.68 -1.43 8.92
C ARG A 70 17.65 -1.66 7.82
N THR A 71 17.10 -2.87 7.73
CA THR A 71 16.02 -3.19 6.79
C THR A 71 14.78 -2.34 7.10
N LEU A 72 14.35 -2.29 8.37
CA LEU A 72 13.18 -1.50 8.76
C LEU A 72 13.38 0.00 8.55
N ASP A 73 14.57 0.53 8.81
CA ASP A 73 14.87 1.96 8.59
C ASP A 73 14.73 2.34 7.10
N VAL A 74 15.16 1.46 6.17
CA VAL A 74 14.96 1.65 4.72
C VAL A 74 13.49 1.57 4.35
N PHE A 75 12.75 0.60 4.91
CA PHE A 75 11.33 0.46 4.66
C PHE A 75 10.54 1.66 5.18
N ALA A 76 10.82 2.18 6.38
CA ALA A 76 10.13 3.35 6.91
C ALA A 76 10.26 4.56 5.99
N ALA A 77 11.48 4.88 5.54
CA ALA A 77 11.71 6.00 4.63
C ALA A 77 11.02 5.82 3.26
N ASP A 78 11.06 4.62 2.70
CA ASP A 78 10.39 4.30 1.44
C ASP A 78 8.85 4.36 1.59
N MET A 79 8.31 3.78 2.66
CA MET A 79 6.87 3.63 2.86
C MET A 79 6.19 4.95 3.20
N ASP A 80 6.81 5.81 4.01
CA ASP A 80 6.27 7.14 4.29
C ASP A 80 6.09 7.95 3.01
N LYS A 81 7.10 7.91 2.11
CA LYS A 81 7.05 8.61 0.84
C LYS A 81 5.98 8.03 -0.10
N VAL A 82 5.88 6.71 -0.16
CA VAL A 82 4.88 6.01 -1.00
C VAL A 82 3.47 6.32 -0.51
N SER A 83 3.20 6.17 0.79
CA SER A 83 1.90 6.42 1.39
C SER A 83 1.50 7.89 1.22
N ALA A 84 2.41 8.84 1.47
CA ALA A 84 2.13 10.26 1.26
C ALA A 84 1.80 10.58 -0.20
N SER A 85 2.55 10.02 -1.16
CA SER A 85 2.30 10.22 -2.59
C SER A 85 0.96 9.63 -3.03
N ALA A 86 0.60 8.45 -2.49
CA ALA A 86 -0.66 7.80 -2.78
C ALA A 86 -1.85 8.60 -2.22
N LEU A 87 -1.76 9.08 -0.98
CA LEU A 87 -2.80 9.90 -0.37
C LEU A 87 -2.98 11.24 -1.10
N ALA A 88 -1.89 11.90 -1.46
CA ALA A 88 -1.93 13.13 -2.25
C ALA A 88 -2.63 12.92 -3.61
N PHE A 89 -2.40 11.78 -4.26
CA PHE A 89 -3.13 11.42 -5.48
C PHE A 89 -4.64 11.31 -5.22
N PHE A 90 -5.04 10.56 -4.19
CA PHE A 90 -6.47 10.37 -3.90
C PHE A 90 -7.16 11.68 -3.53
N ASP A 91 -6.47 12.58 -2.82
CA ASP A 91 -7.00 13.89 -2.46
C ASP A 91 -7.13 14.79 -3.70
N LYS A 92 -6.12 14.81 -4.59
CA LYS A 92 -6.15 15.58 -5.84
C LYS A 92 -7.32 15.19 -6.74
N TYR A 93 -7.68 13.91 -6.79
CA TYR A 93 -8.70 13.38 -7.69
C TYR A 93 -10.01 12.97 -6.99
N ALA A 94 -10.23 13.42 -5.75
CA ALA A 94 -11.43 13.09 -4.97
C ALA A 94 -12.73 13.49 -5.70
N ASP A 95 -12.73 14.66 -6.35
CA ASP A 95 -13.89 15.20 -7.05
C ASP A 95 -13.92 14.84 -8.56
N GLY A 96 -12.93 14.07 -9.02
CA GLY A 96 -12.78 13.64 -10.41
C GLY A 96 -11.49 14.13 -11.05
N GLY A 97 -11.25 13.67 -12.28
CA GLY A 97 -10.03 13.95 -13.05
C GLY A 97 -10.10 13.30 -14.42
N SER A 98 -9.33 13.81 -15.37
CA SER A 98 -9.33 13.26 -16.73
C SER A 98 -8.11 13.67 -17.53
N GLY A 99 -8.02 13.14 -18.74
CA GLY A 99 -6.97 13.48 -19.69
C GLY A 99 -5.61 12.86 -19.35
N ILE A 100 -4.60 13.37 -20.03
CA ILE A 100 -3.24 12.81 -20.03
C ILE A 100 -2.58 12.92 -18.65
N GLU A 101 -2.83 14.02 -17.92
CA GLU A 101 -2.28 14.23 -16.58
C GLU A 101 -2.77 13.16 -15.60
N PHE A 102 -4.09 12.96 -15.52
CA PHE A 102 -4.67 11.90 -14.70
C PHE A 102 -4.13 10.53 -15.09
N ALA A 103 -4.10 10.21 -16.38
CA ALA A 103 -3.60 8.91 -16.84
C ALA A 103 -2.14 8.67 -16.44
N LYS A 104 -1.29 9.70 -16.54
CA LYS A 104 0.12 9.66 -16.12
C LYS A 104 0.25 9.45 -14.61
N GLU A 105 -0.45 10.26 -13.82
CA GLU A 105 -0.37 10.18 -12.36
C GLU A 105 -0.99 8.89 -11.81
N PHE A 106 -2.08 8.40 -12.41
CA PHE A 106 -2.68 7.11 -12.07
C PHE A 106 -1.72 5.96 -12.37
N GLY A 107 -1.03 6.01 -13.52
CA GLY A 107 0.03 5.05 -13.86
C GLY A 107 1.18 5.08 -12.84
N GLY A 108 1.56 6.28 -12.40
CA GLY A 108 2.53 6.48 -11.32
C GLY A 108 2.09 5.85 -10.01
N LEU A 109 0.88 6.15 -9.54
CA LEU A 109 0.28 5.53 -8.34
C LEU A 109 0.32 4.01 -8.42
N PHE A 110 -0.13 3.45 -9.54
CA PHE A 110 -0.20 2.00 -9.73
C PHE A 110 1.19 1.36 -9.62
N ALA A 111 2.20 1.95 -10.28
CA ALA A 111 3.58 1.46 -10.22
C ALA A 111 4.15 1.55 -8.79
N THR A 112 3.92 2.67 -8.12
CA THR A 112 4.37 2.92 -6.75
C THR A 112 3.77 1.93 -5.76
N LEU A 113 2.45 1.71 -5.78
CA LEU A 113 1.79 0.74 -4.90
C LEU A 113 2.19 -0.70 -5.22
N SER A 114 2.32 -1.05 -6.51
CA SER A 114 2.80 -2.38 -6.91
C SER A 114 4.22 -2.66 -6.42
N GLN A 115 5.10 -1.65 -6.43
CA GLN A 115 6.46 -1.79 -5.91
C GLN A 115 6.47 -1.97 -4.40
N ARG A 116 5.63 -1.24 -3.66
CA ARG A 116 5.44 -1.39 -2.21
C ARG A 116 5.01 -2.82 -1.86
N ILE A 117 3.89 -3.27 -2.44
CA ILE A 117 3.34 -4.62 -2.25
C ILE A 117 4.40 -5.69 -2.49
N ARG A 118 5.14 -5.58 -3.60
CA ARG A 118 6.20 -6.54 -3.91
C ARG A 118 7.30 -6.55 -2.85
N LYS A 119 7.75 -5.38 -2.37
CA LYS A 119 8.80 -5.29 -1.33
C LYS A 119 8.30 -5.88 -0.01
N GLU A 120 7.06 -5.60 0.37
CA GLU A 120 6.42 -6.18 1.55
C GLU A 120 6.39 -7.70 1.48
N GLU A 121 5.80 -8.27 0.44
CA GLU A 121 5.64 -9.72 0.32
C GLU A 121 6.98 -10.46 0.20
N THR A 122 7.94 -9.90 -0.55
CA THR A 122 9.19 -10.61 -0.84
C THR A 122 10.27 -10.45 0.21
N ILE A 123 10.18 -9.42 1.05
CA ILE A 123 11.20 -9.07 2.06
C ILE A 123 10.56 -8.94 3.44
N LEU A 124 9.66 -7.97 3.64
CA LEU A 124 9.17 -7.61 4.98
C LEU A 124 8.38 -8.75 5.64
N TYR A 125 7.48 -9.38 4.89
CA TYR A 125 6.64 -10.48 5.38
C TYR A 125 7.45 -11.74 5.68
N LYS A 126 8.54 -11.98 4.94
CA LYS A 126 9.49 -13.04 5.28
C LYS A 126 10.20 -12.75 6.60
N LYS A 127 10.63 -11.49 6.81
CA LYS A 127 11.23 -11.07 8.07
C LYS A 127 10.26 -11.16 9.24
N PHE A 128 8.99 -10.89 9.01
CA PHE A 128 7.97 -11.07 10.03
C PHE A 128 7.78 -12.55 10.40
N ASP A 129 7.63 -13.43 9.41
CA ASP A 129 7.52 -14.88 9.63
C ASP A 129 8.77 -15.46 10.34
N GLU A 130 9.95 -14.88 10.17
CA GLU A 130 11.19 -15.28 10.88
C GLU A 130 11.18 -14.94 12.38
N VAL A 131 10.38 -13.95 12.81
CA VAL A 131 10.40 -13.40 14.18
C VAL A 131 9.08 -13.57 14.94
N SER A 132 8.09 -14.21 14.33
CA SER A 132 6.74 -14.40 14.87
C SER A 132 6.48 -15.82 15.36
#